data_AF-A0A960PSX3-F1
#
_entry.id   AF-A0A960PSX3-F1
#
_cell.length_a   1.000
_cell.length_b   1.000
_cell.length_c   1.000
_cell.angle_alpha   90.00
_cell.angle_beta   90.00
_cell.angle_gamma   90.00
#
_symmetry.space_group_name_H-M   'P 1'
#
loop_
_entity.id
_entity.type
_entity.pdbx_description
1 polymer ?
#
loop_
_entity_poly.entity_id
_entity_poly.type
_entity_poly.pdbx_seq_one_letter_code
_entity_poly.pdbx_strand_id
1 'polypeptide(L)' 'EDVVVDGDARGRGVGEALNRFAIDVAAERGARSVDLTSRPSREAANRLYRRLGFEPRETNVYRFSGS' A
#
# COMPACT_ATOMS: atom_id res chain seq x y z
N GLU A 1 2.36 -7.36 7.63
CA GLU A 1 1.43 -8.33 7.01
C GLU A 1 1.20 -7.88 5.57
N ASP A 2 1.54 -8.71 4.59
CA ASP A 2 1.41 -8.35 3.17
C ASP A 2 -0.05 -8.48 2.72
N VAL A 3 -0.74 -7.35 2.54
CA VAL A 3 -2.07 -7.33 1.92
C VAL A 3 -1.91 -7.51 0.41
N VAL A 4 -1.81 -8.75 -0.04
CA VAL A 4 -1.87 -9.10 -1.46
C VAL A 4 -3.34 -9.26 -1.83
N VAL A 5 -3.92 -8.21 -2.42
CA VAL A 5 -5.18 -8.36 -3.15
C VAL A 5 -4.85 -9.11 -4.44
N ASP A 6 -5.46 -10.28 -4.61
CA ASP A 6 -5.30 -11.14 -5.78
C ASP A 6 -5.51 -10.37 -7.09
N GLY A 7 -4.75 -10.73 -8.14
CA GLY A 7 -4.73 -10.04 -9.43
C GLY A 7 -6.09 -9.96 -10.11
N ASP A 8 -7.00 -10.89 -9.76
CA ASP A 8 -8.33 -11.07 -10.33
C ASP A 8 -9.41 -10.15 -9.73
N ALA A 9 -9.10 -9.41 -8.65
CA ALA A 9 -10.01 -8.42 -8.06
C ALA A 9 -9.77 -6.98 -8.58
N ARG A 10 -8.98 -6.82 -9.65
CA ARG A 10 -8.73 -5.51 -10.28
C ARG A 10 -10.03 -4.93 -10.87
N GLY A 11 -10.33 -3.68 -10.51
CA GLY A 11 -11.38 -2.88 -11.16
C GLY A 11 -12.73 -2.80 -10.43
N ARG A 12 -12.92 -3.48 -9.30
CA ARG A 12 -14.20 -3.46 -8.55
C ARG A 12 -14.17 -2.66 -7.24
N GLY A 13 -13.15 -1.83 -7.02
CA GLY A 13 -13.03 -1.00 -5.82
C GLY A 13 -12.65 -1.74 -4.52
N VAL A 14 -12.53 -3.07 -4.55
CA VAL A 14 -12.21 -3.90 -3.37
C VAL A 14 -10.91 -3.47 -2.70
N GLY A 15 -9.84 -3.26 -3.49
CA GLY A 15 -8.55 -2.81 -2.95
C GLY A 15 -8.63 -1.43 -2.29
N GLU A 16 -9.50 -0.55 -2.76
CA GLU A 16 -9.72 0.76 -2.13
C GLU A 16 -10.43 0.59 -0.79
N ALA A 17 -11.51 -0.19 -0.75
CA ALA A 17 -12.28 -0.44 0.46
C ALA A 17 -11.42 -1.08 1.56
N LEU A 18 -10.58 -2.06 1.21
CA LEU A 18 -9.65 -2.69 2.15
C LEU A 18 -8.64 -1.70 2.73
N ASN A 19 -8.06 -0.82 1.91
CA ASN A 19 -7.10 0.17 2.41
C ASN A 19 -7.78 1.23 3.28
N ARG A 20 -8.98 1.69 2.92
CA ARG A 20 -9.75 2.63 3.76
C ARG A 20 -10.05 2.03 5.13
N PHE A 21 -10.58 0.80 5.14
CA PHE A 21 -10.85 0.08 6.39
C PHE A 21 -9.58 -0.10 7.24
N ALA A 22 -8.44 -0.45 6.62
CA ALA A 22 -7.18 -0.58 7.35
C ALA A 22 -6.70 0.75 7.96
N ILE A 23 -6.86 1.87 7.24
CA ILE A 23 -6.55 3.21 7.75
C ILE A 23 -7.45 3.56 8.94
N ASP A 24 -8.75 3.31 8.83
CA ASP A 24 -9.73 3.61 9.88
C ASP A 24 -9.42 2.80 11.15
N VAL A 25 -9.15 1.50 11.02
CA VAL A 25 -8.75 0.63 12.15
C VAL A 25 -7.45 1.10 12.79
N ALA A 26 -6.47 1.54 12.00
CA ALA A 26 -5.22 2.06 12.53
C ALA A 26 -5.45 3.36 13.33
N ALA A 27 -6.30 4.26 12.81
CA ALA A 27 -6.67 5.50 13.48
C ALA A 27 -7.41 5.23 14.80
N GLU A 28 -8.38 4.32 14.81
CA GLU A 28 -9.11 3.91 16.02
C GLU A 28 -8.19 3.35 17.11
N ARG A 29 -7.09 2.69 16.71
CA ARG A 29 -6.08 2.14 17.63
C ARG A 29 -5.02 3.16 18.06
N GLY A 30 -5.14 4.43 17.65
CA GLY A 30 -4.19 5.48 17.98
C GLY A 30 -2.83 5.32 17.27
N ALA A 31 -2.79 4.63 16.13
CA ALA A 31 -1.58 4.54 15.34
C ALA A 31 -1.18 5.93 14.81
N ARG A 32 0.12 6.23 14.84
CA ARG A 32 0.65 7.51 14.33
C ARG A 32 0.76 7.55 12.81
N SER A 33 0.92 6.40 12.17
CA SER A 33 1.08 6.28 10.72
C SER A 33 0.70 4.89 10.23
N VAL A 34 0.39 4.81 8.94
CA VAL A 34 0.29 3.57 8.17
C VAL A 34 1.27 3.69 7.02
N ASP A 35 2.24 2.77 6.95
CA ASP A 35 3.23 2.72 5.88
C ASP A 35 2.96 1.50 4.98
N LEU A 36 3.15 1.67 3.67
CA LEU A 36 3.15 0.58 2.69
C LEU A 36 4.31 0.74 1.72
N THR A 37 4.76 -0.38 1.16
CA THR A 37 5.76 -0.37 0.09
C THR A 37 5.16 -0.99 -1.17
N SER A 38 5.48 -0.41 -2.31
CA SER A 38 5.00 -0.86 -3.61
C SER A 38 6.12 -0.69 -4.63
N ARG A 39 6.29 -1.68 -5.52
CA ARG A 39 7.29 -1.56 -6.59
C ARG A 39 6.86 -0.45 -7.56
N PRO A 40 7.82 0.28 -8.16
CA PRO A 40 7.50 1.30 -9.19
C PRO A 40 6.65 0.73 -10.33
N SER A 41 6.89 -0.51 -10.74
CA SER A 41 6.15 -1.20 -11.81
C SER A 41 4.67 -1.49 -11.50
N ARG A 42 4.21 -1.33 -10.25
CA ARG A 42 2.79 -1.52 -9.88
C ARG A 42 1.98 -0.24 -10.03
N GLU A 43 1.97 0.34 -11.24
CA GLU A 43 1.40 1.67 -11.49
C GLU A 43 -0.04 1.87 -11.00
N ALA A 44 -0.93 0.90 -11.22
CA ALA A 44 -2.33 0.99 -10.78
C ALA A 44 -2.45 1.07 -9.25
N ALA A 45 -1.62 0.30 -8.52
CA ALA A 45 -1.56 0.36 -7.06
C ALA A 45 -0.98 1.71 -6.60
N ASN A 46 0.10 2.17 -7.24
CA ASN A 46 0.71 3.47 -6.94
C ASN A 46 -0.27 4.65 -7.18
N ARG A 47 -1.15 4.57 -8.19
CA ARG A 47 -2.24 5.54 -8.38
C ARG A 47 -3.30 5.43 -7.29
N LEU A 48 -3.68 4.22 -6.89
CA LEU A 48 -4.63 3.99 -5.81
C LEU A 48 -4.13 4.59 -4.49
N TYR A 49 -2.90 4.29 -4.08
CA TYR A 49 -2.35 4.78 -2.81
C TYR A 49 -2.27 6.31 -2.76
N ARG A 50 -1.82 6.95 -3.84
CA ARG A 50 -1.82 8.43 -3.94
C ARG A 50 -3.22 9.02 -3.81
N ARG A 51 -4.24 8.39 -4.44
CA ARG A 51 -5.64 8.82 -4.31
C ARG A 51 -6.21 8.65 -2.90
N LEU A 52 -5.68 7.69 -2.14
CA LEU A 52 -6.03 7.46 -0.74
C LEU A 52 -5.27 8.37 0.25
N GLY A 53 -4.41 9.26 -0.24
CA GLY A 53 -3.66 10.20 0.60
C GLY A 53 -2.31 9.69 1.10
N PHE A 54 -1.83 8.53 0.63
CA PHE A 54 -0.45 8.13 0.89
C PHE A 54 0.52 8.98 0.08
N GLU A 55 1.59 9.40 0.73
CA GLU A 55 2.68 10.16 0.12
C GLU A 55 3.95 9.29 -0.04
N PRO A 56 4.71 9.45 -1.14
CA PRO A 56 6.00 8.77 -1.27
C PRO A 56 6.96 9.17 -0.16
N ARG A 57 7.59 8.19 0.48
CA ARG A 57 8.69 8.42 1.42
C ARG A 57 10.02 8.13 0.73
N GLU A 58 10.92 9.11 0.76
CA GLU A 58 12.30 8.91 0.30
C GLU A 58 13.06 8.06 1.33
N THR A 59 13.56 6.91 0.89
CA THR A 59 14.36 6.01 1.72
C THR A 59 15.28 5.16 0.86
N ASN A 60 16.39 4.68 1.43
CA ASN A 60 17.36 3.86 0.72
C ASN A 60 16.92 2.39 0.74
N VAL A 61 16.86 1.76 -0.44
CA VAL A 61 16.61 0.32 -0.57
C VAL A 61 17.94 -0.39 -0.87
N TYR A 62 18.35 -1.29 0.02
CA TYR A 62 19.55 -2.10 -0.15
C TYR A 62 19.15 -3.55 -0.45
N ARG A 63 19.84 -4.19 -1.39
CA ARG A 63 19.71 -5.63 -1.67
C ARG A 63 21.09 -6.24 -1.79
N PHE A 64 21.34 -7.28 -1.01
CA PHE A 64 22.45 -8.19 -1.24
C PHE A 64 21.96 -9.34 -2.11
N SER A 65 22.62 -9.56 -3.26
CA SER A 65 22.38 -10.72 -4.11
C SER A 65 23.68 -11.53 -4.15
N GLY A 66 23.68 -12.69 -3.49
CA GLY A 66 24.77 -13.66 -3.61
C GLY A 66 24.71 -14.39 -4.95
N SER A 67 25.87 -14.85 -5.43
CA SER A 67 26.04 -15.73 -6.59
C SER A 67 25.56 -17.14 -6.32
#